data_AF-A0A963NUL3-F1
#
_entry.id   AF-A0A963NUL3-F1
#
_cell.length_a   1.000
_cell.length_b   1.000
_cell.length_c   1.000
_cell.angle_alpha   90.00
_cell.angle_beta   90.00
_cell.angle_gamma   90.00
#
_symmetry.space_group_name_H-M   'P 1'
#
loop_
_entity.id
_entity.type
_entity.pdbx_description
1 polymer ?
#
loop_
_entity_poly.entity_id
_entity_poly.type
_entity_poly.pdbx_seq_one_letter_code
_entity_poly.pdbx_strand_id
1 'polypeptide(L)'
;FHPDLVGIQVRALQRLGAEHAVVVYGRDGMDEVSLGAATLVGELKNGEITEYEIHPEDFGLGMASNRALKVDTPDQSRDLLLGVLKGDTGAARDIVCLNAGVALYAANVTATMLEGIAQARAAIDSGAALAKLGQLVTRTHALAA
;
A
#
# COMPACT_ATOMS: atom_id res chain seq x y z
N PHE A 1 2.78 12.18 12.50
CA PHE A 1 3.75 11.27 11.86
C PHE A 1 5.01 12.06 11.51
N HIS A 2 6.20 11.47 11.66
CA HIS A 2 7.51 12.14 11.49
C HIS A 2 8.52 11.13 10.93
N PRO A 3 9.48 11.52 10.07
CA PRO A 3 10.46 10.61 9.48
C PRO A 3 11.25 9.80 10.52
N ASP A 4 11.59 10.39 11.67
CA ASP A 4 12.31 9.69 12.76
C ASP A 4 11.59 8.42 13.25
N LEU A 5 10.25 8.37 13.11
CA LEU A 5 9.48 7.21 13.54
C LEU A 5 9.74 5.98 12.67
N VAL A 6 10.25 6.12 11.45
CA VAL A 6 10.56 4.97 10.58
C VAL A 6 11.54 4.02 11.26
N GLY A 7 12.72 4.53 11.63
CA GLY A 7 13.73 3.75 12.33
C GLY A 7 13.30 3.32 13.73
N ILE A 8 12.61 4.18 14.48
CA ILE A 8 12.15 3.87 15.85
C ILE A 8 11.16 2.70 15.82
N GLN A 9 10.17 2.75 14.94
CA GLN A 9 9.10 1.75 14.89
C GLN A 9 9.60 0.41 14.36
N VAL A 10 10.48 0.38 13.35
CA VAL A 10 11.01 -0.89 12.84
C VAL A 10 11.85 -1.62 13.90
N ARG A 11 12.64 -0.88 14.70
CA ARG A 11 13.36 -1.44 15.86
C ARG A 11 12.42 -1.91 16.97
N ALA A 12 11.31 -1.21 17.19
CA ALA A 12 10.29 -1.65 18.13
C ALA A 12 9.64 -2.97 17.68
N LEU A 13 9.28 -3.09 16.40
CA LEU A 13 8.71 -4.32 15.81
C LEU A 13 9.67 -5.50 15.93
N GLN A 14 10.97 -5.29 15.70
CA GLN A 14 11.99 -6.32 15.92
C GLN A 14 11.99 -6.83 17.37
N ARG A 15 11.94 -5.93 18.36
CA ARG A 15 11.90 -6.30 19.79
C ARG A 15 10.61 -6.99 20.20
N LEU A 16 9.51 -6.73 19.50
CA LEU A 16 8.22 -7.38 19.70
C LEU A 16 8.12 -8.74 19.00
N GLY A 17 9.14 -9.15 18.24
CA GLY A 17 9.22 -10.46 17.60
C GLY A 17 8.61 -10.52 16.20
N ALA A 18 8.49 -9.39 15.49
CA ALA A 18 8.12 -9.42 14.07
C ALA A 18 9.22 -10.13 13.24
N GLU A 19 8.80 -10.91 12.24
CA GLU A 19 9.72 -11.64 11.36
C GLU A 19 10.11 -10.82 10.11
N HIS A 20 9.11 -10.19 9.49
CA HIS A 20 9.26 -9.29 8.36
C HIS A 20 8.33 -8.09 8.57
N ALA A 21 8.88 -6.88 8.54
CA ALA A 21 8.10 -5.65 8.65
C ALA A 21 8.67 -4.56 7.74
N VAL A 22 7.78 -3.74 7.18
CA VAL A 22 8.13 -2.57 6.37
C VAL A 22 7.41 -1.36 6.95
N VAL A 23 8.16 -0.44 7.55
CA VAL A 23 7.66 0.82 8.09
C VAL A 23 7.94 1.91 7.07
N VAL A 24 6.93 2.71 6.74
CA VAL A 24 7.01 3.71 5.67
C VAL A 24 6.66 5.12 6.15
N TYR A 25 7.24 6.11 5.50
CA TYR A 25 6.86 7.52 5.63
C TYR A 25 7.11 8.26 4.31
N GLY A 26 6.04 8.75 3.68
CA GLY A 26 6.12 9.59 2.49
C GLY A 26 6.73 10.95 2.84
N ARG A 27 7.70 11.43 2.05
CA ARG A 27 8.36 12.74 2.27
C ARG A 27 7.44 13.94 2.08
N ASP A 28 6.27 13.72 1.50
CA ASP A 28 5.14 14.64 1.41
C ASP A 28 4.25 14.66 2.68
N GLY A 29 4.61 13.89 3.71
CA GLY A 29 3.92 13.85 5.01
C GLY A 29 2.91 12.71 5.17
N MET A 30 2.85 11.79 4.21
CA MET A 30 1.93 10.65 4.23
C MET A 30 2.43 9.51 5.13
N ASP A 31 1.51 8.79 5.76
CA ASP A 31 1.76 7.58 6.58
C ASP A 31 1.70 6.27 5.75
N GLU A 32 1.86 6.39 4.44
CA GLU A 32 1.85 5.32 3.45
C GLU A 32 2.95 5.53 2.39
N VAL A 33 3.10 4.59 1.46
CA VAL A 33 3.99 4.79 0.30
C VAL A 33 3.35 5.82 -0.63
N SER A 34 4.06 6.90 -0.91
CA SER A 34 3.54 8.02 -1.70
C SER A 34 3.84 7.85 -3.20
N LEU A 35 2.95 8.39 -4.04
CA LEU A 35 3.18 8.62 -5.47
C LEU A 35 3.87 9.96 -5.77
N GLY A 36 4.17 10.78 -4.77
CA GLY A 36 4.76 12.09 -4.96
C GLY A 36 4.81 12.83 -3.64
N ALA A 37 5.79 12.57 -2.77
CA ALA A 37 7.22 12.36 -3.07
C ALA A 37 7.77 10.95 -2.78
N ALA A 38 9.10 10.83 -2.69
CA ALA A 38 9.78 9.61 -2.26
C ALA A 38 9.34 9.17 -0.86
N THR A 39 9.55 7.89 -0.54
CA THR A 39 9.13 7.28 0.73
C THR A 39 10.34 6.73 1.47
N LEU A 40 10.52 7.15 2.73
CA LEU A 40 11.47 6.54 3.65
C LEU A 40 10.94 5.18 4.10
N VAL A 41 11.82 4.19 4.12
CA VAL A 41 11.51 2.81 4.47
C VAL A 41 12.45 2.32 5.56
N GLY A 42 11.88 1.75 6.61
CA GLY A 42 12.58 0.96 7.62
C GLY A 42 12.09 -0.48 7.51
N GLU A 43 12.96 -1.37 7.05
CA GLU A 43 12.63 -2.77 6.82
C GLU A 43 13.33 -3.64 7.86
N LEU A 44 12.58 -4.53 8.49
CA LEU A 44 13.09 -5.66 9.25
C LEU A 44 12.90 -6.91 8.41
N LYS A 45 13.97 -7.63 8.09
CA LYS A 45 13.88 -8.91 7.38
C LYS A 45 15.03 -9.82 7.78
N ASN A 46 14.75 -11.09 8.03
CA ASN A 46 15.75 -12.07 8.47
C ASN A 46 16.54 -11.63 9.73
N GLY A 47 15.89 -10.88 10.62
CA GLY A 47 16.50 -10.36 11.83
C GLY A 47 17.37 -9.11 11.63
N GLU A 48 17.58 -8.65 10.40
CA GLU A 48 18.35 -7.45 10.09
C GLU A 48 17.43 -6.26 9.79
N ILE A 49 17.87 -5.06 10.19
CA ILE A 49 17.18 -3.81 9.89
C ILE A 49 17.97 -3.04 8.84
N THR A 50 17.28 -2.65 7.78
CA THR A 50 17.79 -1.73 6.76
C THR A 50 16.89 -0.50 6.69
N GLU A 51 17.50 0.67 6.48
CA GLU A 51 16.78 1.92 6.23
C GLU A 51 17.20 2.44 4.85
N TYR A 52 16.21 2.73 3.99
CA TYR A 52 16.42 3.17 2.62
C TYR A 52 15.26 4.04 2.13
N GLU A 53 15.34 4.48 0.89
CA GLU A 53 14.32 5.32 0.25
C GLU A 53 13.88 4.68 -1.06
N ILE A 54 12.58 4.74 -1.34
CA ILE A 54 11.98 4.29 -2.59
C ILE A 54 11.25 5.43 -3.29
N HIS A 55 11.25 5.39 -4.61
CA HIS A 55 10.55 6.32 -5.49
C HIS A 55 9.51 5.58 -6.33
N PRO A 56 8.38 6.21 -6.71
CA PRO A 56 7.44 5.61 -7.66
C PRO A 56 8.12 5.11 -8.94
N GLU A 57 9.13 5.84 -9.42
CA GLU A 57 9.89 5.53 -10.62
C GLU A 57 10.67 4.21 -10.53
N ASP A 58 11.08 3.79 -9.32
CA ASP A 58 11.74 2.50 -9.10
C ASP A 58 10.84 1.32 -9.49
N PHE A 59 9.53 1.57 -9.57
CA PHE A 59 8.49 0.60 -9.94
C PHE A 59 7.85 0.92 -11.31
N GLY A 60 8.42 1.86 -12.07
CA GLY A 60 7.87 2.31 -13.35
C GLY A 60 6.55 3.09 -13.24
N LEU A 61 6.30 3.70 -12.08
CA LEU A 61 5.15 4.59 -11.84
C LEU A 61 5.58 6.04 -12.03
N GLY A 62 4.70 6.85 -12.60
CA GLY A 62 4.90 8.29 -12.68
C GLY A 62 4.52 8.97 -11.38
N MET A 63 5.27 10.00 -10.97
CA MET A 63 4.88 10.82 -9.84
C MET A 63 3.51 11.50 -10.07
N ALA A 64 2.68 11.52 -9.03
CA ALA A 64 1.38 12.20 -9.02
C ALA A 64 1.25 13.10 -7.79
N SER A 65 0.65 14.27 -7.96
CA SER A 65 0.37 15.18 -6.84
C SER A 65 -0.77 14.63 -5.99
N ASN A 66 -0.64 14.72 -4.65
CA ASN A 66 -1.73 14.36 -3.71
C ASN A 66 -3.05 15.09 -3.98
N ARG A 67 -3.02 16.23 -4.68
CA ARG A 67 -4.25 16.91 -5.13
C ARG A 67 -5.11 16.05 -6.05
N ALA A 68 -4.51 15.16 -6.84
CA ALA A 68 -5.22 14.25 -7.74
C ALA A 68 -5.93 13.11 -7.00
N LEU A 69 -5.59 12.88 -5.72
CA LEU A 69 -6.16 11.83 -4.87
C LEU A 69 -7.12 12.39 -3.81
N LYS A 70 -7.23 13.72 -3.72
CA LYS A 70 -8.07 14.37 -2.72
C LYS A 70 -9.55 14.19 -3.04
N VAL A 71 -10.31 13.76 -2.04
CA VAL A 71 -11.77 13.68 -2.04
C VAL A 71 -12.31 14.45 -0.84
N ASP A 72 -13.53 15.00 -0.97
CA ASP A 72 -14.13 15.86 0.06
C ASP A 72 -15.17 15.13 0.92
N THR A 73 -15.69 13.98 0.46
CA THR A 73 -16.72 13.22 1.18
C THR A 73 -16.46 11.71 1.22
N PRO A 74 -17.01 10.99 2.21
CA PRO A 74 -16.94 9.53 2.26
C PRO A 74 -17.54 8.84 1.02
N ASP A 75 -18.62 9.39 0.46
CA ASP A 75 -19.22 8.86 -0.77
C ASP A 75 -18.29 9.00 -1.98
N GLN A 76 -17.60 10.14 -2.13
CA GLN A 76 -16.59 10.31 -3.18
C GLN A 76 -15.42 9.35 -2.98
N SER A 77 -14.98 9.13 -1.74
CA SER A 77 -13.94 8.14 -1.42
C SER A 77 -14.36 6.72 -1.82
N ARG A 78 -15.61 6.32 -1.49
CA ARG A 78 -16.18 5.03 -1.88
C ARG A 78 -16.20 4.89 -3.38
N ASP A 79 -16.69 5.90 -4.09
CA ASP A 79 -16.85 5.84 -5.54
C ASP A 79 -15.50 5.78 -6.26
N LEU A 80 -14.50 6.52 -5.77
CA LEU A 80 -13.12 6.44 -6.25
C LEU A 80 -12.51 5.06 -6.03
N LEU A 81 -12.64 4.50 -4.82
CA LEU A 81 -12.17 3.15 -4.49
C LEU A 81 -12.85 2.10 -5.38
N LEU A 82 -14.17 2.19 -5.55
CA LEU A 82 -14.91 1.27 -6.41
C LEU A 82 -14.49 1.39 -7.88
N GLY A 83 -14.18 2.60 -8.36
CA GLY A 83 -13.60 2.83 -9.68
C GLY A 83 -12.28 2.09 -9.85
N VAL A 84 -11.36 2.26 -8.90
CA VAL A 84 -10.08 1.52 -8.87
C VAL A 84 -10.30 0.01 -8.92
N LEU A 85 -11.19 -0.53 -8.07
CA LEU A 85 -11.47 -1.97 -8.02
C LEU A 85 -12.18 -2.50 -9.27
N LYS A 86 -12.87 -1.64 -10.03
CA LYS A 86 -13.45 -1.97 -11.35
C LYS A 86 -12.44 -1.89 -12.49
N GLY A 87 -11.23 -1.40 -12.22
CA GLY A 87 -10.12 -1.34 -13.18
C GLY A 87 -9.86 0.04 -13.76
N ASP A 88 -10.53 1.10 -13.30
CA ASP A 88 -10.28 2.47 -13.77
C ASP A 88 -8.79 2.82 -13.60
N THR A 89 -8.21 3.43 -14.64
CA THR A 89 -6.78 3.76 -14.68
C THR A 89 -6.52 5.16 -14.11
N GLY A 90 -5.31 5.37 -13.60
CA GLY A 90 -4.85 6.67 -13.08
C GLY A 90 -4.24 6.57 -11.69
N ALA A 91 -3.87 7.73 -11.13
CA ALA A 91 -3.10 7.84 -9.89
C ALA A 91 -3.72 7.08 -8.70
N ALA A 92 -5.06 7.07 -8.59
CA ALA A 92 -5.74 6.34 -7.52
C ALA A 92 -5.51 4.82 -7.61
N ARG A 93 -5.49 4.27 -8.83
CA ARG A 93 -5.19 2.86 -9.04
C ARG A 93 -3.70 2.58 -8.80
N ASP A 94 -2.83 3.48 -9.23
CA ASP A 94 -1.39 3.32 -9.06
C ASP A 94 -0.97 3.33 -7.59
N ILE A 95 -1.50 4.24 -6.75
CA ILE A 95 -1.15 4.29 -5.32
C ILE A 95 -1.70 3.08 -4.56
N VAL A 96 -2.88 2.58 -4.95
CA VAL A 96 -3.45 1.33 -4.40
C VAL A 96 -2.58 0.14 -4.77
N CYS A 97 -2.16 0.02 -6.04
CA CYS A 97 -1.27 -1.06 -6.47
C CYS A 97 0.11 -0.99 -5.78
N LEU A 98 0.65 0.21 -5.59
CA LEU A 98 1.92 0.44 -4.92
C LEU A 98 1.87 -0.04 -3.46
N ASN A 99 0.91 0.47 -2.67
CA ASN A 99 0.78 0.10 -1.26
C ASN A 99 0.38 -1.37 -1.07
N ALA A 100 -0.54 -1.90 -1.90
CA ALA A 100 -0.88 -3.33 -1.87
C ALA A 100 0.32 -4.21 -2.22
N GLY A 101 1.16 -3.79 -3.18
CA GLY A 101 2.37 -4.50 -3.54
C GLY A 101 3.41 -4.54 -2.42
N VAL A 102 3.61 -3.43 -1.71
CA VAL A 102 4.46 -3.38 -0.51
C VAL A 102 3.90 -4.26 0.60
N ALA A 103 2.57 -4.28 0.79
CA ALA A 103 1.93 -5.16 1.76
C ALA A 103 2.10 -6.66 1.42
N LEU A 104 1.96 -7.03 0.14
CA LEU A 104 2.18 -8.41 -0.33
C LEU A 104 3.64 -8.84 -0.13
N TYR A 105 4.59 -7.94 -0.38
CA TYR A 105 6.01 -8.16 -0.10
C TYR A 105 6.28 -8.36 1.40
N ALA A 106 5.79 -7.45 2.25
CA ALA A 106 5.95 -7.54 3.70
C ALA A 106 5.31 -8.83 4.28
N ALA A 107 4.25 -9.32 3.66
CA ALA A 107 3.58 -10.57 4.01
C ALA A 107 4.28 -11.84 3.44
N ASN A 108 5.44 -11.70 2.79
CA ASN A 108 6.18 -12.79 2.13
C ASN A 108 5.36 -13.52 1.04
N VAL A 109 4.35 -12.86 0.44
CA VAL A 109 3.58 -13.42 -0.68
C VAL A 109 4.38 -13.32 -1.97
N THR A 110 5.18 -12.25 -2.12
CA THR A 110 6.07 -12.01 -3.25
C THR A 110 7.51 -11.80 -2.79
N ALA A 111 8.49 -12.12 -3.65
CA ALA A 111 9.90 -12.02 -3.29
C ALA A 111 10.39 -10.56 -3.34
N THR A 112 9.72 -9.71 -4.13
CA THR A 112 10.03 -8.28 -4.26
C THR A 112 8.76 -7.42 -4.20
N MET A 113 8.92 -6.13 -3.88
CA MET A 113 7.84 -5.14 -3.96
C MET A 113 7.31 -5.01 -5.39
N LEU A 114 8.17 -5.05 -6.41
CA LEU A 114 7.77 -4.96 -7.82
C LEU A 114 6.86 -6.13 -8.24
N GLU A 115 7.18 -7.35 -7.83
CA GLU A 115 6.31 -8.52 -8.03
C GLU A 115 4.98 -8.35 -7.29
N GLY A 116 5.01 -7.80 -6.08
CA GLY A 116 3.81 -7.47 -5.31
C GLY A 116 2.90 -6.50 -6.06
N ILE A 117 3.46 -5.44 -6.65
CA ILE A 117 2.71 -4.46 -7.45
C ILE A 117 2.10 -5.13 -8.68
N ALA A 118 2.86 -5.99 -9.37
CA ALA A 118 2.36 -6.75 -10.51
C ALA A 118 1.18 -7.67 -10.12
N GLN A 119 1.26 -8.34 -8.97
CA GLN A 119 0.19 -9.18 -8.45
C GLN A 119 -1.04 -8.36 -8.03
N ALA A 120 -0.85 -7.18 -7.41
CA ALA A 120 -1.93 -6.27 -7.08
C ALA A 120 -2.67 -5.78 -8.33
N ARG A 121 -1.95 -5.41 -9.39
CA ARG A 121 -2.53 -5.05 -10.70
C ARG A 121 -3.34 -6.21 -11.28
N ALA A 122 -2.79 -7.41 -11.30
CA ALA A 122 -3.48 -8.60 -11.80
C ALA A 122 -4.77 -8.92 -11.01
N ALA A 123 -4.76 -8.70 -9.69
CA ALA A 123 -5.95 -8.89 -8.85
C ALA A 123 -7.06 -7.88 -9.16
N ILE A 124 -6.71 -6.63 -9.52
CA ILE A 124 -7.66 -5.62 -9.98
C ILE A 124 -8.16 -5.98 -11.39
N ASP A 125 -7.27 -6.25 -12.33
CA ASP A 125 -7.61 -6.49 -13.74
C ASP A 125 -8.47 -7.75 -13.95
N SER A 126 -8.26 -8.78 -13.13
CA SER A 126 -9.10 -9.98 -13.14
C SER A 126 -10.46 -9.81 -12.45
N GLY A 127 -10.69 -8.67 -11.79
CA GLY A 127 -11.88 -8.44 -10.96
C GLY A 127 -11.88 -9.18 -9.62
N ALA A 128 -10.82 -9.93 -9.30
CA ALA A 128 -10.72 -10.70 -8.06
C ALA A 128 -10.76 -9.80 -6.80
N ALA A 129 -10.15 -8.62 -6.86
CA ALA A 129 -10.17 -7.65 -5.76
C ALA A 129 -11.59 -7.13 -5.48
N LEU A 130 -12.35 -6.75 -6.51
CA LEU A 130 -13.75 -6.33 -6.37
C LEU A 130 -14.65 -7.47 -5.87
N ALA A 131 -14.46 -8.68 -6.41
CA ALA A 131 -15.19 -9.85 -5.95
C ALA A 131 -14.91 -10.14 -4.46
N LYS A 132 -13.68 -9.94 -3.99
CA LYS A 132 -13.31 -10.11 -2.58
C LYS A 132 -14.03 -9.11 -1.67
N LEU A 133 -14.17 -7.85 -2.08
CA LEU A 133 -14.96 -6.87 -1.35
C LEU A 133 -16.43 -7.31 -1.23
N GLY A 134 -17.04 -7.78 -2.32
CA GLY A 134 -18.41 -8.29 -2.30
C GLY A 134 -18.60 -9.51 -1.39
N GLN A 135 -17.62 -10.43 -1.37
CA GLN A 135 -17.61 -11.56 -0.44
C GLN A 135 -17.53 -11.12 1.02
N LEU A 136 -16.68 -10.13 1.33
CA LEU A 136 -16.56 -9.59 2.69
C LEU A 136 -17.89 -8.99 3.16
N VAL A 137 -18.50 -8.11 2.36
CA VAL A 137 -19.82 -7.50 2.65
C VAL A 137 -20.89 -8.56 2.89
N THR A 138 -20.96 -9.55 2.00
CA THR A 138 -21.94 -10.65 2.13
C THR A 138 -21.73 -11.43 3.42
N ARG A 139 -20.46 -11.76 3.73
CA ARG A 139 -20.11 -12.55 4.91
C ARG A 139 -20.39 -11.80 6.20
N THR A 140 -20.05 -10.52 6.29
CA THR A 140 -20.25 -9.73 7.52
C THR A 140 -21.73 -9.49 7.80
N HIS A 141 -22.56 -9.26 6.78
CA HIS A 141 -24.01 -9.17 6.95
C HIS A 141 -24.62 -10.50 7.41
N ALA A 142 -24.18 -11.62 6.84
CA ALA A 142 -24.67 -12.94 7.24
C ALA A 142 -24.29 -13.34 8.68
N LEU A 143 -23.18 -12.81 9.21
CA LEU A 143 -22.76 -13.04 10.60
C LEU A 143 -23.45 -12.14 11.62
N ALA A 144 -24.08 -11.06 11.17
CA ALA A 144 -24.79 -10.11 12.02
C ALA A 144 -26.31 -10.38 12.10
N ALA A 145 -26.82 -11.30 11.29
CA ALA A 145 -28.20 -11.77 11.28
C ALA A 145 -28.41 -12.93 12.25
#